data_AF-A0A0R2PS94-F1
#
_entry.id   AF-A0A0R2PS94-F1
#
_cell.length_a   1.000
_cell.length_b   1.000
_cell.length_c   1.000
_cell.angle_alpha   90.00
_cell.angle_beta   90.00
_cell.angle_gamma   90.00
#
_symmetry.space_group_name_H-M   'P 1'
#
loop_
_entity.id
_entity.type
_entity.pdbx_description
1 polymer ?
#
loop_
_entity_poly.entity_id
_entity_poly.type
_entity_poly.pdbx_seq_one_letter_code
_entity_poly.pdbx_strand_id
1 'polypeptide(L)'
;MNRLLVSKILAGSIGLLCVFLAYNHNKSATYEIGGSIYGTYWKLVSPDYIPDSIKHSIVNELDRIDLIASNYKLNSELSLLNQAPLNTNIKVSQELRDLLVFAENITLLTDGAYDVTLGKLVIQAGFGPEVNAELFEPMAIKRFTINEDLYLHKYNNFLLDLSSIAKGYAVDQIYHLLKDSNKNNFLFDIGGELIVTGSNHGEPWVIGIQNPLNFTNHSILNISSNVFLAVATSGEYRNFNIDEQGNRVSH
;
A
#
# COMPACT_ATOMS: atom_id res chain seq x y z
N MET A 1 -60.76 -21.72 -13.67
CA MET A 1 -59.36 -22.11 -13.33
C MET A 1 -59.32 -22.49 -11.85
N ASN A 2 -58.82 -23.68 -11.48
CA ASN A 2 -58.78 -24.11 -10.08
C ASN A 2 -57.85 -23.19 -9.27
N ARG A 3 -58.29 -22.68 -8.11
CA ARG A 3 -57.49 -21.81 -7.22
C ARG A 3 -56.13 -22.44 -6.87
N LEU A 4 -56.07 -23.76 -6.77
CA LEU A 4 -54.84 -24.52 -6.55
C LEU A 4 -53.85 -24.37 -7.73
N LEU A 5 -54.35 -24.38 -8.97
CA LEU A 5 -53.53 -24.22 -10.17
C LEU A 5 -52.97 -22.79 -10.27
N VAL A 6 -53.81 -21.79 -9.97
CA VAL A 6 -53.40 -20.36 -9.93
C VAL A 6 -52.28 -20.16 -8.91
N SER A 7 -52.45 -20.70 -7.70
CA SER A 7 -51.45 -20.58 -6.63
C SER A 7 -50.11 -21.21 -7.01
N LYS A 8 -50.13 -22.40 -7.62
CA LYS A 8 -48.90 -23.08 -8.10
C LYS A 8 -48.19 -22.29 -9.21
N ILE A 9 -48.93 -21.73 -10.17
CA ILE A 9 -48.35 -20.90 -11.24
C ILE A 9 -47.75 -19.63 -10.64
N LEU A 10 -48.45 -18.95 -9.73
CA LEU A 10 -47.95 -17.74 -9.08
C LEU A 10 -46.66 -18.01 -8.28
N ALA A 11 -46.65 -19.08 -7.47
CA ALA A 11 -45.47 -19.48 -6.71
C ALA A 11 -44.28 -19.83 -7.61
N GLY A 12 -44.51 -20.55 -8.72
CA GLY A 12 -43.49 -20.87 -9.72
C GLY A 12 -42.91 -19.62 -10.39
N SER A 13 -43.78 -18.68 -10.80
CA SER A 13 -43.35 -17.42 -11.42
C SER A 13 -42.54 -16.54 -10.45
N ILE A 14 -42.95 -16.46 -9.18
CA ILE A 14 -42.19 -15.73 -8.14
C ILE A 14 -40.84 -16.41 -7.91
N GLY A 15 -40.80 -17.75 -7.83
CA GLY A 15 -39.54 -18.49 -7.68
C GLY A 15 -38.57 -18.23 -8.83
N LEU A 16 -39.05 -18.27 -10.07
CA LEU A 16 -38.25 -17.95 -11.26
C LEU A 16 -37.76 -16.50 -11.25
N LEU A 17 -38.61 -15.55 -10.85
CA LEU A 17 -38.23 -14.15 -10.71
C LEU A 17 -37.13 -13.97 -9.65
N CYS A 18 -37.25 -14.61 -8.49
CA CYS A 18 -36.22 -14.57 -7.46
C CYS A 18 -34.88 -15.14 -7.94
N VAL A 19 -34.90 -16.27 -8.67
CA VAL A 19 -33.69 -16.86 -9.27
C VAL A 19 -33.08 -15.92 -10.32
N PHE A 20 -33.91 -15.30 -11.17
CA PHE A 20 -33.45 -14.34 -12.17
C PHE A 20 -32.81 -13.10 -11.53
N LEU A 21 -33.44 -12.53 -10.49
CA LEU A 21 -32.89 -11.40 -9.74
C LEU A 21 -31.59 -11.76 -9.05
N ALA A 22 -31.51 -12.93 -8.39
CA ALA A 22 -30.29 -13.40 -7.74
C ALA A 22 -29.16 -13.63 -8.76
N TYR A 23 -29.46 -14.22 -9.91
CA TYR A 23 -28.49 -14.42 -10.99
C TYR A 23 -27.94 -13.10 -11.52
N ASN A 24 -28.81 -12.13 -11.81
CA ASN A 24 -28.38 -10.83 -12.31
C ASN A 24 -27.58 -10.02 -11.27
N HIS A 25 -28.00 -10.07 -10.00
CA HIS A 25 -27.28 -9.40 -8.92
C HIS A 25 -25.86 -9.98 -8.75
N ASN A 26 -25.75 -11.30 -8.72
CA ASN A 26 -24.45 -11.98 -8.57
C ASN A 26 -23.55 -11.81 -9.79
N LYS A 27 -24.12 -11.62 -10.99
CA LYS A 27 -23.34 -11.38 -12.22
C LYS A 27 -22.55 -10.07 -12.19
N SER A 28 -23.02 -9.07 -11.44
CA SER A 28 -22.36 -7.76 -11.31
C SER A 28 -21.67 -7.54 -9.96
N ALA A 29 -21.76 -8.51 -9.05
CA ALA A 29 -21.15 -8.39 -7.72
C ALA A 29 -19.65 -8.67 -7.78
N THR A 30 -18.87 -7.95 -6.97
CA THR A 30 -17.43 -8.19 -6.80
C THR A 30 -17.18 -8.94 -5.49
N TYR A 31 -16.10 -9.70 -5.47
CA TYR A 31 -15.52 -10.25 -4.25
C TYR A 31 -14.57 -9.23 -3.64
N GLU A 32 -14.61 -9.11 -2.32
CA GLU A 32 -13.79 -8.18 -1.56
C GLU A 32 -13.19 -8.87 -0.33
N ILE A 33 -11.88 -8.68 -0.13
CA ILE A 33 -11.18 -9.03 1.09
C ILE A 33 -10.26 -7.88 1.51
N GLY A 34 -9.92 -7.79 2.79
CA GLY A 34 -9.05 -6.75 3.30
C GLY A 34 -8.63 -7.00 4.75
N GLY A 35 -7.83 -6.09 5.27
CA GLY A 35 -7.31 -6.10 6.65
C GLY A 35 -6.50 -4.84 6.96
N SER A 36 -5.86 -4.82 8.13
CA SER A 36 -4.97 -3.73 8.56
C SER A 36 -3.51 -4.10 8.31
N ILE A 37 -2.69 -3.13 7.88
CA ILE A 37 -1.23 -3.27 7.70
C ILE A 37 -0.57 -1.88 7.65
N TYR A 38 0.69 -1.75 8.06
CA TYR A 38 1.48 -0.50 7.98
C TYR A 38 0.81 0.75 8.59
N GLY A 39 0.02 0.57 9.66
CA GLY A 39 -0.75 1.67 10.26
C GLY A 39 -1.96 2.13 9.43
N THR A 40 -2.32 1.41 8.38
CA THR A 40 -3.46 1.67 7.48
C THR A 40 -4.21 0.36 7.16
N TYR A 41 -4.98 0.34 6.07
CA TYR A 41 -5.69 -0.82 5.55
C TYR A 41 -5.08 -1.31 4.24
N TRP A 42 -5.39 -2.56 3.90
CA TRP A 42 -5.26 -3.09 2.55
C TRP A 42 -6.61 -3.68 2.09
N LYS A 43 -6.83 -3.67 0.78
CA LYS A 43 -8.07 -4.14 0.15
C LYS A 43 -7.79 -4.77 -1.22
N LEU A 44 -8.37 -5.94 -1.48
CA LEU A 44 -8.44 -6.56 -2.79
C LEU A 44 -9.90 -6.65 -3.23
N VAL A 45 -10.20 -6.12 -4.42
CA VAL A 45 -11.49 -6.25 -5.09
C VAL A 45 -11.30 -6.97 -6.42
N SER A 46 -12.15 -7.96 -6.71
CA SER A 46 -12.11 -8.70 -7.98
C SER A 46 -13.52 -9.11 -8.43
N PRO A 47 -13.82 -9.11 -9.74
CA PRO A 47 -15.03 -9.76 -10.27
C PRO A 47 -14.96 -11.29 -10.14
N ASP A 48 -13.76 -11.86 -9.99
CA ASP A 48 -13.53 -13.29 -9.88
C ASP A 48 -13.49 -13.73 -8.40
N TYR A 49 -13.95 -14.95 -8.11
CA TYR A 49 -13.90 -15.51 -6.76
C TYR A 49 -12.48 -15.46 -6.18
N ILE A 50 -12.34 -15.05 -4.93
CA ILE A 50 -11.07 -14.96 -4.21
C ILE A 50 -11.02 -16.10 -3.17
N PRO A 51 -10.18 -17.13 -3.38
CA PRO A 51 -9.98 -18.20 -2.39
C PRO A 51 -9.27 -17.68 -1.13
N ASP A 52 -9.53 -18.31 0.02
CA ASP A 52 -8.86 -17.99 1.29
C ASP A 52 -7.33 -18.14 1.21
N SER A 53 -6.83 -19.03 0.35
CA SER A 53 -5.38 -19.18 0.11
C SER A 53 -4.76 -17.88 -0.42
N ILE A 54 -5.45 -17.14 -1.30
CA ILE A 54 -4.97 -15.85 -1.82
C ILE A 54 -4.93 -14.82 -0.70
N LYS A 55 -5.95 -14.79 0.17
CA LYS A 55 -5.95 -13.91 1.33
C LYS A 55 -4.74 -14.18 2.23
N HIS A 56 -4.46 -15.44 2.54
CA HIS A 56 -3.30 -15.81 3.34
C HIS A 56 -1.98 -15.47 2.66
N SER A 57 -1.85 -15.69 1.35
CA SER A 57 -0.66 -15.31 0.59
C SER A 57 -0.41 -13.81 0.63
N ILE A 58 -1.45 -12.98 0.49
CA ILE A 58 -1.34 -11.51 0.61
C ILE A 58 -0.88 -11.11 2.01
N VAL A 59 -1.53 -11.63 3.06
CA VAL A 59 -1.17 -11.30 4.45
C VAL A 59 0.29 -11.67 4.74
N ASN A 60 0.71 -12.87 4.35
CA ASN A 60 2.08 -13.33 4.55
C ASN A 60 3.10 -12.45 3.81
N GLU A 61 2.79 -12.04 2.58
CA GLU A 61 3.69 -11.21 1.79
C GLU A 61 3.80 -9.80 2.36
N LEU A 62 2.68 -9.22 2.80
CA LEU A 62 2.69 -7.93 3.46
C LEU A 62 3.46 -7.96 4.80
N ASP A 63 3.26 -8.99 5.61
CA ASP A 63 3.98 -9.18 6.88
C ASP A 63 5.50 -9.37 6.65
N ARG A 64 5.88 -10.08 5.57
CA ARG A 64 7.28 -10.26 5.17
C ARG A 64 7.92 -8.92 4.81
N ILE A 65 7.24 -8.09 4.02
CA ILE A 65 7.73 -6.76 3.64
C ILE A 65 7.79 -5.83 4.86
N ASP A 66 6.86 -5.96 5.82
CA ASP A 66 6.91 -5.22 7.10
C ASP A 66 8.20 -5.54 7.87
N LEU A 67 8.63 -6.80 7.87
CA LEU A 67 9.90 -7.22 8.48
C LEU A 67 11.15 -6.75 7.71
N ILE A 68 11.01 -6.21 6.51
CA ILE A 68 12.11 -5.62 5.75
C ILE A 68 12.17 -4.11 6.00
N ALA A 69 11.08 -3.39 5.73
CA ALA A 69 11.10 -1.95 5.55
C ALA A 69 10.50 -1.13 6.73
N SER A 70 9.99 -1.76 7.79
CA SER A 70 9.33 -1.04 8.88
C SER A 70 10.29 -0.29 9.79
N ASN A 71 10.00 0.96 10.11
CA ASN A 71 10.67 1.69 11.21
C ASN A 71 10.07 1.37 12.59
N TYR A 72 8.89 0.76 12.63
CA TYR A 72 8.15 0.51 13.88
C TYR A 72 8.46 -0.86 14.49
N LYS A 73 8.85 -1.84 13.67
CA LYS A 73 9.28 -3.15 14.16
C LYS A 73 10.77 -3.15 14.47
N LEU A 74 11.11 -3.28 15.76
CA LEU A 74 12.50 -3.29 16.23
C LEU A 74 13.36 -4.38 15.57
N ASN A 75 12.75 -5.48 15.16
CA ASN A 75 13.40 -6.61 14.49
C ASN A 75 13.30 -6.59 12.96
N SER A 76 12.79 -5.51 12.36
CA SER A 76 12.85 -5.36 10.91
C SER A 76 14.29 -5.14 10.45
N GLU A 77 14.57 -5.51 9.22
CA GLU A 77 15.88 -5.32 8.62
C GLU A 77 16.31 -3.84 8.62
N LEU A 78 15.41 -2.93 8.24
CA LEU A 78 15.63 -1.49 8.27
C LEU A 78 15.93 -0.97 9.69
N SER A 79 15.18 -1.44 10.70
CA SER A 79 15.41 -1.01 12.09
C SER A 79 16.75 -1.49 12.62
N LEU A 80 17.17 -2.72 12.29
CA LEU A 80 18.47 -3.25 12.64
C LEU A 80 19.60 -2.46 11.96
N LEU A 81 19.42 -2.10 10.68
CA LEU A 81 20.35 -1.24 9.94
C LEU A 81 20.44 0.18 10.56
N ASN A 82 19.31 0.74 11.00
CA ASN A 82 19.26 2.04 11.67
C ASN A 82 20.00 2.02 13.01
N GLN A 83 19.81 0.97 13.83
CA GLN A 83 20.44 0.80 15.15
C GLN A 83 21.93 0.42 15.08
N ALA A 84 22.42 -0.06 13.95
CA ALA A 84 23.79 -0.53 13.85
C ALA A 84 24.82 0.61 14.00
N PRO A 85 25.93 0.36 14.73
CA PRO A 85 26.98 1.35 14.95
C PRO A 85 27.62 1.86 13.66
N LEU A 86 28.13 3.08 13.69
CA LEU A 86 28.98 3.60 12.61
C LEU A 86 30.22 2.73 12.40
N ASN A 87 30.76 2.78 11.18
CA ASN A 87 31.94 2.02 10.76
C ASN A 87 31.76 0.50 10.81
N THR A 88 30.53 0.02 10.79
CA THR A 88 30.20 -1.41 10.64
C THR A 88 29.67 -1.68 9.24
N ASN A 89 29.99 -2.87 8.72
CA ASN A 89 29.43 -3.37 7.47
C ASN A 89 28.29 -4.33 7.83
N ILE A 90 27.07 -4.02 7.41
CA ILE A 90 25.87 -4.77 7.77
C ILE A 90 25.39 -5.50 6.54
N LYS A 91 25.23 -6.82 6.66
CA LYS A 91 24.63 -7.64 5.61
C LYS A 91 23.17 -7.23 5.46
N VAL A 92 22.76 -6.87 4.24
CA VAL A 92 21.38 -6.59 3.88
C VAL A 92 20.87 -7.62 2.88
N SER A 93 19.56 -7.77 2.78
CA SER A 93 18.86 -8.52 1.75
C SER A 93 18.96 -7.80 0.42
N GLN A 94 18.77 -8.56 -0.67
CA GLN A 94 18.67 -8.00 -2.00
C GLN A 94 17.51 -7.00 -2.11
N GLU A 95 16.39 -7.30 -1.47
CA GLU A 95 15.19 -6.45 -1.49
C GLU A 95 15.40 -5.12 -0.76
N LEU A 96 16.01 -5.12 0.43
CA LEU A 96 16.33 -3.86 1.11
C LEU A 96 17.33 -3.04 0.29
N ARG A 97 18.34 -3.69 -0.30
CA ARG A 97 19.27 -3.03 -1.22
C ARG A 97 18.54 -2.38 -2.40
N ASP A 98 17.58 -3.06 -3.00
CA ASP A 98 16.85 -2.55 -4.17
C ASP A 98 15.93 -1.38 -3.81
N LEU A 99 15.26 -1.44 -2.66
CA LEU A 99 14.51 -0.31 -2.09
C LEU A 99 15.40 0.91 -1.85
N LEU A 100 16.56 0.71 -1.24
CA LEU A 100 17.51 1.80 -0.95
C LEU A 100 18.08 2.39 -2.24
N VAL A 101 18.44 1.57 -3.22
CA VAL A 101 18.92 2.06 -4.52
C VAL A 101 17.83 2.81 -5.27
N PHE A 102 16.58 2.33 -5.21
CA PHE A 102 15.45 3.04 -5.77
C PHE A 102 15.24 4.41 -5.09
N ALA A 103 15.31 4.47 -3.76
CA ALA A 103 15.25 5.72 -3.01
C ALA A 103 16.34 6.71 -3.44
N GLU A 104 17.60 6.25 -3.58
CA GLU A 104 18.70 7.11 -4.03
C GLU A 104 18.50 7.61 -5.46
N ASN A 105 17.92 6.79 -6.34
CA ASN A 105 17.58 7.23 -7.69
C ASN A 105 16.50 8.33 -7.67
N ILE A 106 15.49 8.24 -6.80
CA ILE A 106 14.48 9.30 -6.65
C ILE A 106 15.11 10.58 -6.09
N THR A 107 16.00 10.47 -5.10
CA THR A 107 16.75 11.61 -4.57
C THR A 107 17.47 12.36 -5.70
N LEU A 108 18.13 11.64 -6.61
CA LEU A 108 18.81 12.23 -7.77
C LEU A 108 17.82 12.84 -8.77
N LEU A 109 16.72 12.16 -9.09
CA LEU A 109 15.72 12.64 -10.06
C LEU A 109 14.96 13.89 -9.58
N THR A 110 14.94 14.11 -8.27
CA THR A 110 14.20 15.20 -7.63
C THR A 110 15.12 16.32 -7.14
N ASP A 111 16.40 16.31 -7.53
CA ASP A 111 17.43 17.26 -7.08
C ASP A 111 17.49 17.41 -5.55
N GLY A 112 17.27 16.30 -4.83
CA GLY A 112 17.29 16.23 -3.37
C GLY A 112 15.98 16.63 -2.67
N ALA A 113 14.89 16.90 -3.41
CA ALA A 113 13.58 17.17 -2.78
C ALA A 113 13.00 15.92 -2.09
N TYR A 114 13.36 14.72 -2.55
CA TYR A 114 13.12 13.46 -1.86
C TYR A 114 14.38 13.02 -1.11
N ASP A 115 14.25 12.61 0.15
CA ASP A 115 15.38 12.10 0.92
C ASP A 115 14.95 11.07 1.98
N VAL A 116 15.39 9.82 1.80
CA VAL A 116 15.13 8.69 2.71
C VAL A 116 15.90 8.75 4.05
N THR A 117 16.80 9.70 4.25
CA THR A 117 17.65 9.84 5.47
C THR A 117 17.08 10.82 6.50
N LEU A 118 15.88 11.35 6.24
CA LEU A 118 15.20 12.31 7.11
C LEU A 118 14.51 11.67 8.32
N GLY A 119 14.78 10.40 8.63
CA GLY A 119 14.05 9.65 9.68
C GLY A 119 14.07 10.33 11.05
N LYS A 120 15.14 11.07 11.38
CA LYS A 120 15.17 11.92 12.59
C LYS A 120 14.09 13.01 12.55
N LEU A 121 13.98 13.74 11.45
CA LEU A 121 13.00 14.83 11.33
C LEU A 121 11.57 14.27 11.35
N VAL A 122 11.34 13.12 10.72
CA VAL A 122 10.05 12.42 10.77
C VAL A 122 9.66 12.05 12.20
N ILE A 123 10.59 11.50 12.99
CA ILE A 123 10.36 11.21 14.42
C ILE A 123 10.10 12.49 15.20
N GLN A 124 10.89 13.55 15.00
CA GLN A 124 10.72 14.83 15.70
C GLN A 124 9.39 15.52 15.37
N ALA A 125 8.87 15.33 14.16
CA ALA A 125 7.55 15.82 13.75
C ALA A 125 6.39 14.95 14.27
N GLY A 126 6.67 13.84 14.95
CA GLY A 126 5.69 12.96 15.57
C GLY A 126 5.09 11.91 14.61
N PHE A 127 5.76 11.61 13.51
CA PHE A 127 5.31 10.64 12.50
C PHE A 127 6.14 9.36 12.44
N GLY A 128 7.12 9.21 13.34
CA GLY A 128 7.96 8.02 13.45
C GLY A 128 7.69 7.20 14.72
N PRO A 129 8.47 6.13 14.97
CA PRO A 129 8.42 5.37 16.21
C PRO A 129 8.90 6.19 17.42
N GLU A 130 8.50 5.78 18.64
CA GLU A 130 8.97 6.37 19.90
C GLU A 130 10.42 5.98 20.21
N VAL A 131 11.37 6.60 19.49
CA VAL A 131 12.82 6.39 19.64
C VAL A 131 13.48 7.73 19.92
N ASN A 132 14.46 7.77 20.84
CA ASN A 132 15.28 8.96 21.04
C ASN A 132 16.16 9.19 19.80
N ALA A 133 15.79 10.20 19.00
CA ALA A 133 16.47 10.55 17.75
C ALA A 133 17.56 11.64 17.91
N GLU A 134 17.86 12.11 19.13
CA GLU A 134 18.76 13.24 19.36
C GLU A 134 20.17 13.02 18.83
N LEU A 135 20.68 11.79 18.98
CA LEU A 135 22.03 11.39 18.57
C LEU A 135 22.21 11.25 17.05
N PHE A 136 21.12 11.29 16.28
CA PHE A 136 21.18 11.15 14.83
C PHE A 136 21.32 12.51 14.15
N GLU A 137 21.90 12.51 12.96
CA GLU A 137 21.93 13.66 12.07
C GLU A 137 20.54 13.84 11.42
N PRO A 138 20.09 15.08 11.19
CA PRO A 138 18.77 15.36 10.61
C PRO A 138 18.67 14.91 9.14
N MET A 139 19.79 14.89 8.41
CA MET A 139 19.89 14.53 7.00
C MET A 139 21.35 14.18 6.70
N ALA A 140 21.58 13.25 5.77
CA ALA A 140 22.93 12.83 5.41
C ALA A 140 23.43 13.45 4.10
N ILE A 141 24.57 14.12 4.15
CA ILE A 141 25.28 14.61 2.95
C ILE A 141 26.01 13.46 2.25
N LYS A 142 26.68 12.60 3.03
CA LYS A 142 27.28 11.36 2.56
C LYS A 142 26.59 10.20 3.27
N ARG A 143 25.87 9.39 2.49
CA ARG A 143 24.81 8.53 3.01
C ARG A 143 25.36 7.15 3.33
N PHE A 144 25.40 6.27 2.34
CA PHE A 144 25.89 4.92 2.50
C PHE A 144 26.46 4.38 1.17
N THR A 145 27.14 3.25 1.24
CA THR A 145 27.49 2.42 0.07
C THR A 145 27.05 0.99 0.31
N ILE A 146 26.66 0.29 -0.75
CA ILE A 146 26.36 -1.14 -0.72
C ILE A 146 27.30 -1.83 -1.71
N ASN A 147 28.05 -2.85 -1.26
CA ASN A 147 28.93 -3.62 -2.14
C ASN A 147 28.20 -4.80 -2.83
N GLU A 148 28.89 -5.51 -3.72
CA GLU A 148 28.33 -6.65 -4.46
C GLU A 148 27.89 -7.81 -3.56
N ASP A 149 28.55 -7.97 -2.40
CA ASP A 149 28.24 -9.01 -1.40
C ASP A 149 27.07 -8.64 -0.47
N LEU A 150 26.36 -7.55 -0.77
CA LEU A 150 25.24 -6.98 -0.03
C LEU A 150 25.61 -6.54 1.39
N TYR A 151 26.80 -5.96 1.56
CA TYR A 151 27.17 -5.26 2.79
C TYR A 151 27.00 -3.76 2.61
N LEU A 152 26.19 -3.17 3.49
CA LEU A 152 25.95 -1.73 3.57
C LEU A 152 26.87 -1.10 4.63
N HIS A 153 27.47 0.03 4.26
CA HIS A 153 28.29 0.87 5.12
C HIS A 153 27.71 2.29 5.20
N LYS A 154 27.34 2.76 6.40
CA LYS A 154 26.90 4.15 6.65
C LYS A 154 28.10 5.03 6.97
N TYR A 155 28.18 6.22 6.37
CA TYR A 155 29.25 7.18 6.65
C TYR A 155 28.94 8.13 7.82
N ASN A 156 27.65 8.30 8.12
CA ASN A 156 27.13 9.26 9.09
C ASN A 156 26.00 8.62 9.90
N ASN A 157 25.69 9.20 11.07
CA ASN A 157 24.71 8.63 11.99
C ASN A 157 23.31 9.17 11.71
N PHE A 158 22.67 8.77 10.62
CA PHE A 158 21.29 9.15 10.28
C PHE A 158 20.34 7.95 10.40
N LEU A 159 19.04 8.24 10.36
CA LEU A 159 17.98 7.24 10.32
C LEU A 159 17.38 7.19 8.91
N LEU A 160 17.36 6.00 8.34
CA LEU A 160 16.64 5.71 7.11
C LEU A 160 15.14 5.57 7.40
N ASP A 161 14.31 6.13 6.54
CA ASP A 161 12.85 6.01 6.57
C ASP A 161 12.28 5.71 5.18
N LEU A 162 11.84 4.46 4.98
CA LEU A 162 11.28 3.99 3.72
C LEU A 162 9.75 4.17 3.61
N SER A 163 9.09 4.86 4.54
CA SER A 163 7.62 4.98 4.59
C SER A 163 7.00 5.57 3.32
N SER A 164 7.77 6.37 2.58
CA SER A 164 7.38 7.01 1.32
C SER A 164 7.37 6.07 0.09
N ILE A 165 8.07 4.92 0.14
CA ILE A 165 8.18 3.99 -1.00
C ILE A 165 7.80 2.55 -0.67
N ALA A 166 7.84 2.15 0.62
CA ALA A 166 7.58 0.77 1.04
C ALA A 166 6.17 0.28 0.68
N LYS A 167 5.15 1.15 0.80
CA LYS A 167 3.77 0.79 0.41
C LYS A 167 3.63 0.55 -1.09
N GLY A 168 4.26 1.39 -1.92
CA GLY A 168 4.29 1.21 -3.37
C GLY A 168 4.94 -0.12 -3.74
N TYR A 169 6.09 -0.44 -3.13
CA TYR A 169 6.75 -1.73 -3.31
C TYR A 169 5.87 -2.91 -2.88
N ALA A 170 5.17 -2.81 -1.75
CA ALA A 170 4.24 -3.85 -1.31
C ALA A 170 3.10 -4.06 -2.31
N VAL A 171 2.55 -2.98 -2.85
CA VAL A 171 1.51 -3.03 -3.90
C VAL A 171 2.04 -3.72 -5.17
N ASP A 172 3.28 -3.44 -5.59
CA ASP A 172 3.94 -4.11 -6.72
C ASP A 172 4.14 -5.62 -6.46
N GLN A 173 4.61 -6.00 -5.27
CA GLN A 173 4.77 -7.43 -4.91
C GLN A 173 3.43 -8.17 -4.90
N ILE A 174 2.36 -7.56 -4.38
CA ILE A 174 1.03 -8.16 -4.42
C ILE A 174 0.50 -8.26 -5.85
N TYR A 175 0.78 -7.28 -6.71
CA TYR A 175 0.45 -7.39 -8.13
C TYR A 175 1.09 -8.63 -8.75
N HIS A 176 2.39 -8.85 -8.56
CA HIS A 176 3.07 -10.03 -9.07
C HIS A 176 2.51 -11.34 -8.49
N LEU A 177 2.29 -11.40 -7.17
CA LEU A 177 1.69 -12.55 -6.49
C LEU A 177 0.32 -12.93 -7.08
N LEU A 178 -0.54 -11.93 -7.34
CA LEU A 178 -1.86 -12.14 -7.92
C LEU A 178 -1.77 -12.59 -9.39
N LYS A 179 -0.87 -11.97 -10.17
CA LYS A 179 -0.62 -12.36 -11.56
C LYS A 179 -0.15 -13.79 -11.69
N ASP A 180 0.79 -14.22 -10.84
CA ASP A 180 1.32 -15.59 -10.80
C ASP A 180 0.24 -16.59 -10.35
N SER A 181 -0.72 -16.11 -9.55
CA SER A 181 -1.92 -16.85 -9.15
C SER A 181 -3.05 -16.83 -10.22
N ASN A 182 -2.76 -16.39 -11.44
CA ASN A 182 -3.71 -16.23 -12.55
C ASN A 182 -4.91 -15.32 -12.26
N LYS A 183 -4.77 -14.38 -11.32
CA LYS A 183 -5.76 -13.31 -11.10
C LYS A 183 -5.41 -12.14 -12.00
N ASN A 184 -6.26 -11.88 -12.99
CA ASN A 184 -5.99 -10.88 -14.04
C ASN A 184 -6.85 -9.62 -13.93
N ASN A 185 -7.97 -9.72 -13.22
CA ASN A 185 -8.94 -8.65 -13.04
C ASN A 185 -9.01 -8.31 -11.56
N PHE A 186 -8.39 -7.21 -11.14
CA PHE A 186 -8.47 -6.78 -9.75
C PHE A 186 -8.13 -5.30 -9.58
N LEU A 187 -8.56 -4.77 -8.44
CA LEU A 187 -8.06 -3.56 -7.81
C LEU A 187 -7.44 -3.98 -6.47
N PHE A 188 -6.18 -3.62 -6.25
CA PHE A 188 -5.51 -3.77 -4.97
C PHE A 188 -5.09 -2.39 -4.45
N ASP A 189 -5.35 -2.11 -3.18
CA ASP A 189 -5.12 -0.82 -2.54
C ASP A 189 -4.54 -1.04 -1.14
N ILE A 190 -3.47 -0.31 -0.82
CA ILE A 190 -2.96 -0.13 0.54
C ILE A 190 -2.98 1.36 0.84
N GLY A 191 -3.91 1.84 1.66
CA GLY A 191 -3.88 3.23 2.15
C GLY A 191 -3.94 4.35 1.10
N GLY A 192 -4.32 4.07 -0.15
CA GLY A 192 -4.33 5.02 -1.26
C GLY A 192 -3.24 4.77 -2.31
N GLU A 193 -2.31 3.87 -2.06
CA GLU A 193 -1.40 3.31 -3.06
C GLU A 193 -2.09 2.10 -3.71
N LEU A 194 -2.43 2.20 -4.99
CA LEU A 194 -3.26 1.21 -5.65
C LEU A 194 -2.76 0.79 -7.02
N ILE A 195 -3.08 -0.45 -7.39
CA ILE A 195 -2.96 -1.00 -8.74
C ILE A 195 -4.32 -1.52 -9.19
N VAL A 196 -4.67 -1.24 -10.44
CA VAL A 196 -5.76 -1.90 -11.15
C VAL A 196 -5.23 -2.67 -12.36
N THR A 197 -5.88 -3.78 -12.70
CA THR A 197 -5.63 -4.54 -13.93
C THR A 197 -6.89 -5.18 -14.45
N GLY A 198 -6.97 -5.37 -15.77
CA GLY A 198 -8.10 -6.00 -16.43
C GLY A 198 -9.36 -5.15 -16.33
N SER A 199 -10.51 -5.81 -16.25
CA SER A 199 -11.83 -5.15 -16.22
C SER A 199 -12.68 -5.63 -15.05
N ASN A 200 -13.57 -4.78 -14.57
CA ASN A 200 -14.62 -5.15 -13.64
C ASN A 200 -15.88 -5.52 -14.43
N HIS A 201 -16.16 -6.82 -14.58
CA HIS A 201 -17.33 -7.32 -15.35
C HIS A 201 -17.40 -6.80 -16.80
N GLY A 202 -16.24 -6.62 -17.44
CA GLY A 202 -16.12 -6.09 -18.81
C GLY A 202 -16.01 -4.57 -18.89
N GLU A 203 -16.25 -3.86 -17.78
CA GLU A 203 -16.13 -2.41 -17.71
C GLU A 203 -14.76 -1.98 -17.14
N PRO A 204 -14.25 -0.78 -17.49
CA PRO A 204 -13.04 -0.24 -16.89
C PRO A 204 -13.16 -0.08 -15.37
N TRP A 205 -12.06 -0.26 -14.66
CA TRP A 205 -11.94 0.19 -13.28
C TRP A 205 -11.99 1.72 -13.23
N VAL A 206 -12.76 2.27 -12.28
CA VAL A 206 -12.87 3.72 -12.07
C VAL A 206 -12.20 4.09 -10.75
N ILE A 207 -11.12 4.85 -10.82
CA ILE A 207 -10.39 5.37 -9.66
C ILE A 207 -10.73 6.84 -9.48
N GLY A 208 -11.27 7.17 -8.31
CA GLY A 208 -11.59 8.55 -7.94
C GLY A 208 -10.42 9.24 -7.23
N ILE A 209 -10.00 10.38 -7.73
CA ILE A 209 -9.08 11.30 -7.04
C ILE A 209 -9.91 12.19 -6.12
N GLN A 210 -9.61 12.13 -4.82
CA GLN A 210 -10.34 12.87 -3.79
C GLN A 210 -9.92 14.34 -3.75
N ASN A 211 -10.86 15.23 -3.37
CA ASN A 211 -10.51 16.60 -3.04
C ASN A 211 -9.79 16.66 -1.68
N PRO A 212 -8.54 17.14 -1.59
CA PRO A 212 -7.84 17.26 -0.31
C PRO A 212 -8.51 18.26 0.66
N LEU A 213 -9.34 19.18 0.16
CA LEU A 213 -10.02 20.22 0.94
C LEU A 213 -11.42 19.80 1.42
N ASN A 214 -11.92 18.63 1.01
CA ASN A 214 -13.27 18.20 1.32
C ASN A 214 -13.26 16.79 1.94
N PHE A 215 -13.71 16.69 3.19
CA PHE A 215 -13.80 15.43 3.93
C PHE A 215 -14.98 14.54 3.50
N THR A 216 -15.79 14.99 2.54
CA THR A 216 -16.78 14.12 1.88
C THR A 216 -16.06 13.16 0.94
N ASN A 217 -16.53 11.91 0.85
CA ASN A 217 -15.98 10.87 -0.06
C ASN A 217 -16.37 11.12 -1.53
N HIS A 218 -16.22 12.35 -2.02
CA HIS A 218 -16.49 12.73 -3.40
C HIS A 218 -15.19 12.90 -4.19
N SER A 219 -15.11 12.22 -5.33
CA SER A 219 -14.05 12.37 -6.31
C SER A 219 -14.19 13.69 -7.07
N ILE A 220 -13.09 14.41 -7.26
CA ILE A 220 -13.01 15.58 -8.16
C ILE A 220 -12.60 15.21 -9.58
N LEU A 221 -11.95 14.06 -9.74
CA LEU A 221 -11.52 13.52 -11.02
C LEU A 221 -11.64 12.01 -10.97
N ASN A 222 -12.03 11.40 -12.09
CA ASN A 222 -12.12 9.95 -12.24
C ASN A 222 -11.18 9.51 -13.36
N ILE A 223 -10.36 8.51 -13.08
CA ILE A 223 -9.52 7.82 -14.06
C ILE A 223 -10.16 6.47 -14.34
N SER A 224 -10.44 6.19 -15.61
CA SER A 224 -10.97 4.90 -16.05
C SER A 224 -9.88 4.10 -16.74
N SER A 225 -9.65 2.85 -16.33
CA SER A 225 -8.66 1.96 -16.96
C SER A 225 -9.14 0.52 -17.05
N ASN A 226 -8.97 -0.09 -18.21
CA ASN A 226 -9.14 -1.53 -18.46
C ASN A 226 -7.79 -2.27 -18.64
N VAL A 227 -6.68 -1.55 -18.42
CA VAL A 227 -5.31 -2.05 -18.48
C VAL A 227 -4.62 -1.81 -17.15
N PHE A 228 -3.40 -2.32 -17.01
CA PHE A 228 -2.56 -2.04 -15.85
C PHE A 228 -2.44 -0.53 -15.62
N LEU A 229 -2.72 -0.09 -14.40
CA LEU A 229 -2.52 1.28 -13.94
C LEU A 229 -2.19 1.25 -12.45
N ALA A 230 -1.07 1.86 -12.08
CA ALA A 230 -0.68 2.12 -10.71
C ALA A 230 -0.90 3.60 -10.38
N VAL A 231 -1.44 3.90 -9.20
CA VAL A 231 -1.67 5.27 -8.72
C VAL A 231 -1.22 5.36 -7.28
N ALA A 232 -0.38 6.34 -6.98
CA ALA A 232 -0.04 6.76 -5.62
C ALA A 232 -0.38 8.24 -5.46
N THR A 233 -0.87 8.64 -4.29
CA THR A 233 -1.20 10.04 -3.98
C THR A 233 -0.60 10.42 -2.64
N SER A 234 0.25 11.44 -2.64
CA SER A 234 0.77 12.08 -1.43
C SER A 234 -0.07 13.32 -1.10
N GLY A 235 -0.37 13.56 0.17
CA GLY A 235 -1.14 14.73 0.57
C GLY A 235 -1.15 14.98 2.07
N GLU A 236 -1.31 16.25 2.43
CA GLU A 236 -1.21 16.77 3.81
C GLU A 236 -2.50 16.61 4.63
N TYR A 237 -3.58 16.11 4.02
CA TYR A 237 -4.92 16.13 4.59
C TYR A 237 -5.31 14.88 5.39
N ARG A 238 -4.55 13.78 5.25
CA ARG A 238 -4.81 12.52 5.95
C ARG A 238 -3.96 12.36 7.21
N ASN A 239 -2.68 12.75 7.14
CA ASN A 239 -1.71 12.63 8.22
C ASN A 239 -1.08 14.00 8.49
N PHE A 240 -1.58 14.70 9.51
CA PHE A 240 -1.02 15.95 10.02
C PHE A 240 -1.08 16.01 11.55
N ASN A 241 -0.12 16.68 12.15
CA ASN A 241 -0.09 17.08 13.55
C ASN A 241 -0.31 18.59 13.66
N ILE A 242 -0.62 19.06 14.86
CA ILE A 242 -0.67 20.49 15.19
C ILE A 242 0.49 20.77 16.13
N ASP A 243 1.38 21.69 15.75
CA ASP A 243 2.51 22.10 16.59
C ASP A 243 2.05 22.93 17.81
N GLU A 244 2.98 23.24 18.71
CA GLU A 244 2.70 24.06 19.91
C GLU A 244 2.22 25.48 19.57
N GLN A 245 2.45 25.96 18.34
CA GLN A 245 2.05 27.27 17.84
C GLN A 245 0.71 27.24 17.09
N GLY A 246 0.08 26.07 16.94
CA GLY A 246 -1.20 25.90 16.26
C GLY A 246 -1.09 25.72 14.73
N ASN A 247 0.11 25.58 14.18
CA ASN A 247 0.31 25.33 12.74
C ASN A 247 0.14 23.85 12.43
N ARG A 248 -0.33 23.55 11.21
CA ARG A 248 -0.37 22.17 10.70
C ARG A 248 1.03 21.77 10.23
N VAL A 249 1.48 20.62 10.69
CA VAL A 249 2.71 19.96 10.25
C VAL A 249 2.30 18.63 9.62
N SER A 250 2.71 18.38 8.37
CA SER A 250 2.49 17.10 7.70
C SER A 250 3.70 16.19 7.88
N HIS A 251 3.46 14.89 7.72
CA HIS A 251 4.50 13.85 7.64
C HIS A 251 5.47 14.04 6.48
#